data_AF-A0AAJ1KZT9-F1
#
_entry.id   AF-A0AAJ1KZT9-F1
#
_cell.length_a   1.000
_cell.length_b   1.000
_cell.length_c   1.000
_cell.angle_alpha   90.00
_cell.angle_beta   90.00
_cell.angle_gamma   90.00
#
_symmetry.space_group_name_H-M   'P 1'
#
loop_
_entity.id
_entity.type
_entity.pdbx_description
1 polymer ?
#
loop_
_entity_poly.entity_id
_entity_poly.type
_entity_poly.pdbx_seq_one_letter_code
_entity_poly.pdbx_strand_id
1 'polypeptide(L)'
;MPAKIKICGISTPEALDATIAARADYAGLVFYPASPRAVTSNVAGALTSRAAGQIAMVGLFVDADDAVIADALVAAKLNALQLHGSESPERVAQLRARFGKPVWKALPVASASDVARAAAYAGAADLI
;
A
#
# COMPACT_ATOMS: atom_id res chain seq x y z
N MET A 1 17.28 -8.59 -12.12
CA MET A 1 16.89 -8.24 -10.73
C MET A 1 16.01 -9.35 -10.21
N PRO A 2 16.23 -9.86 -8.99
CA PRO A 2 15.32 -10.86 -8.40
C PRO A 2 13.93 -10.25 -8.20
N ALA A 3 12.89 -11.09 -8.27
CA ALA A 3 11.53 -10.68 -7.99
C ALA A 3 11.41 -10.14 -6.55
N LYS A 4 10.62 -9.08 -6.39
CA LYS A 4 10.31 -8.52 -5.08
C LYS A 4 9.06 -9.19 -4.49
N ILE A 5 9.10 -9.49 -3.20
CA ILE A 5 8.04 -10.22 -2.49
C ILE A 5 7.34 -9.29 -1.50
N LYS A 6 6.00 -9.21 -1.58
CA LYS A 6 5.15 -8.50 -0.61
C LYS A 6 4.14 -9.45 0.00
N ILE A 7 4.04 -9.48 1.32
CA ILE A 7 2.95 -10.15 2.05
C ILE A 7 1.93 -9.10 2.49
N CYS A 8 0.66 -9.24 2.07
CA CYS A 8 -0.38 -8.21 2.24
C CYS A 8 -1.43 -8.61 3.28
N GLY A 9 -1.99 -7.62 3.98
CA GLY A 9 -3.05 -7.84 4.97
C GLY A 9 -2.51 -8.29 6.33
N ILE A 10 -1.31 -7.83 6.69
CA ILE A 10 -0.73 -8.06 8.01
C ILE A 10 -1.51 -7.24 9.04
N SER A 11 -2.03 -7.92 10.06
CA SER A 11 -2.81 -7.29 11.13
C SER A 11 -2.37 -7.73 12.53
N THR A 12 -1.42 -8.66 12.64
CA THR A 12 -0.89 -9.14 13.93
C THR A 12 0.64 -9.12 13.97
N PRO A 13 1.25 -9.02 15.17
CA PRO A 13 2.71 -9.04 15.30
C PRO A 13 3.34 -10.36 14.83
N GLU A 14 2.68 -11.49 15.05
CA GLU A 14 3.20 -12.82 14.68
C GLU A 14 3.30 -12.96 13.16
N ALA A 15 2.28 -12.49 12.43
CA ALA A 15 2.29 -12.48 10.97
C ALA A 15 3.37 -11.54 10.41
N LEU A 16 3.60 -10.40 11.07
CA LEU A 16 4.68 -9.48 10.71
C LEU A 16 6.06 -10.12 10.92
N ASP A 17 6.29 -10.73 12.07
CA ASP A 17 7.57 -11.39 12.38
C ASP A 17 7.85 -12.54 11.41
N ALA A 18 6.84 -13.35 11.08
CA ALA A 18 6.97 -14.40 10.09
C ALA A 18 7.33 -13.83 8.70
N THR A 19 6.74 -12.68 8.33
CA THR A 19 7.05 -11.98 7.08
C THR A 19 8.51 -11.48 7.05
N ILE A 20 9.00 -10.93 8.16
CA ILE A 20 10.38 -10.47 8.31
C ILE A 20 11.36 -11.66 8.27
N ALA A 21 11.06 -12.73 9.01
CA ALA A 21 11.89 -13.94 9.05
C ALA A 21 11.99 -14.63 7.68
N ALA A 22 10.92 -14.59 6.88
CA ALA A 22 10.90 -15.07 5.50
C ALA A 22 11.65 -14.15 4.52
N ARG A 23 12.16 -13.00 4.97
CA ARG A 23 12.89 -11.99 4.18
C ARG A 23 12.09 -11.48 2.98
N ALA A 24 10.77 -11.29 3.16
CA ALA A 24 9.99 -10.55 2.19
C ALA A 24 10.50 -9.09 2.09
N ASP A 25 10.36 -8.49 0.91
CA ASP A 25 10.78 -7.10 0.70
C ASP A 25 9.79 -6.09 1.32
N TYR A 26 8.50 -6.46 1.40
CA TYR A 26 7.45 -5.58 1.89
C TYR A 26 6.39 -6.29 2.74
N ALA A 27 5.86 -5.58 3.74
CA ALA A 27 4.66 -5.96 4.48
C ALA A 27 3.53 -4.95 4.23
N GLY A 28 2.33 -5.44 3.94
CA GLY A 28 1.17 -4.63 3.60
C GLY A 28 0.14 -4.52 4.72
N LEU A 29 -0.24 -3.30 5.09
CA LEU A 29 -1.33 -2.99 6.02
C LEU A 29 -2.55 -2.51 5.23
N VAL A 30 -3.75 -2.95 5.60
CA VAL A 30 -4.99 -2.59 4.88
C VAL A 30 -5.76 -1.51 5.64
N PHE A 31 -5.91 -0.34 5.02
CA PHE A 31 -6.68 0.80 5.52
C PHE A 31 -8.02 0.92 4.79
N TYR A 32 -8.74 -0.19 4.68
CA TYR A 32 -10.06 -0.25 4.06
C TYR A 32 -11.04 -0.97 5.00
N PRO A 33 -11.93 -0.26 5.70
CA PRO A 33 -12.74 -0.81 6.79
C PRO A 33 -13.60 -2.04 6.45
N ALA A 34 -14.05 -2.18 5.19
CA ALA A 34 -14.85 -3.34 4.79
C ALA A 34 -14.02 -4.63 4.61
N SER A 35 -12.68 -4.55 4.66
CA SER A 35 -11.82 -5.73 4.64
C SER A 35 -11.74 -6.38 6.02
N PRO A 36 -11.84 -7.73 6.13
CA PRO A 36 -11.60 -8.42 7.40
C PRO A 36 -10.14 -8.32 7.87
N ARG A 37 -9.23 -7.87 7.00
CA ARG A 37 -7.81 -7.65 7.29
C ARG A 37 -7.51 -6.17 7.60
N ALA A 38 -8.53 -5.34 7.74
CA ALA A 38 -8.36 -3.91 8.03
C ALA A 38 -7.66 -3.71 9.38
N VAL A 39 -6.76 -2.74 9.45
CA VAL A 39 -6.10 -2.34 10.70
C VAL A 39 -6.60 -0.98 11.16
N THR A 40 -6.65 -0.77 12.47
CA THR A 40 -6.86 0.55 13.06
C THR A 40 -5.54 1.31 13.12
N SER A 41 -5.60 2.64 13.31
CA SER A 41 -4.40 3.49 13.46
C SER A 41 -3.47 3.01 14.57
N ASN A 42 -4.02 2.54 15.71
CA ASN A 42 -3.22 2.01 16.81
C ASN A 42 -2.47 0.73 16.39
N VAL A 43 -3.18 -0.23 15.77
CA VAL A 43 -2.55 -1.46 15.28
C VAL A 43 -1.48 -1.15 14.22
N ALA A 44 -1.77 -0.25 13.29
CA ALA A 44 -0.82 0.15 12.26
C ALA A 44 0.44 0.79 12.85
N GLY A 45 0.29 1.68 13.84
CA GLY A 45 1.42 2.29 14.55
C GLY A 45 2.27 1.27 15.30
N ALA A 46 1.64 0.35 16.03
CA ALA A 46 2.34 -0.72 16.74
C ALA A 46 3.13 -1.63 15.80
N LEU A 47 2.52 -2.06 14.68
CA LEU A 47 3.16 -2.93 13.70
C LEU A 47 4.30 -2.22 12.95
N THR A 48 4.11 -0.98 12.51
CA THR A 48 5.18 -0.24 11.83
C THR A 48 6.34 0.14 12.74
N SER A 49 6.07 0.38 14.03
CA SER A 49 7.11 0.56 15.05
C SER A 49 7.95 -0.71 15.21
N ARG A 50 7.30 -1.88 15.31
CA ARG A 50 7.98 -3.18 15.37
C ARG A 50 8.79 -3.48 14.10
N ALA A 51 8.26 -3.14 12.93
CA ALA A 51 8.91 -3.34 11.64
C ALA A 51 10.09 -2.40 11.36
N ALA A 52 10.27 -1.33 12.15
CA ALA A 52 11.18 -0.24 11.84
C ALA A 52 12.62 -0.73 11.57
N GLY A 53 13.14 -0.40 10.39
CA GLY A 53 14.49 -0.79 9.95
C GLY A 53 14.63 -2.24 9.50
N GLN A 54 13.58 -3.06 9.60
CA GLN A 54 13.61 -4.49 9.26
C GLN A 54 12.92 -4.80 7.93
N ILE A 55 11.81 -4.11 7.62
CA ILE A 55 11.04 -4.32 6.39
C ILE A 55 10.31 -3.04 5.97
N ALA A 56 10.09 -2.87 4.66
CA ALA A 56 9.33 -1.74 4.15
C ALA A 56 7.82 -1.97 4.29
N MET A 57 7.10 -0.96 4.79
CA MET A 57 5.67 -1.02 5.09
C MET A 57 4.86 -0.34 3.99
N VAL A 58 3.81 -0.99 3.51
CA VAL A 58 2.94 -0.48 2.43
C VAL A 58 1.51 -0.36 2.94
N GLY A 59 0.91 0.82 2.83
CA GLY A 59 -0.51 1.00 3.15
C GLY A 59 -1.37 0.74 1.92
N LEU A 60 -2.35 -0.14 2.03
CA LEU A 60 -3.35 -0.39 0.99
C LEU A 60 -4.61 0.41 1.28
N PHE A 61 -5.08 1.13 0.27
CA PHE A 61 -6.27 1.97 0.30
C PHE A 61 -7.19 1.62 -0.86
N VAL A 62 -8.50 1.82 -0.67
CA VAL A 62 -9.51 1.64 -1.72
C VAL A 62 -10.34 2.91 -1.73
N ASP A 63 -10.16 3.73 -2.76
CA ASP A 63 -10.91 4.98 -2.97
C ASP A 63 -10.93 5.90 -1.75
N ALA A 64 -9.82 5.93 -1.01
CA ALA A 64 -9.68 6.72 0.20
C ALA A 64 -9.52 8.21 -0.11
N ASP A 65 -10.10 9.04 0.75
CA ASP A 65 -9.89 10.49 0.71
C ASP A 65 -8.52 10.88 1.30
N ASP A 66 -8.20 12.17 1.19
CA ASP A 66 -6.92 12.70 1.68
C ASP A 66 -6.80 12.65 3.20
N ALA A 67 -7.91 12.72 3.94
CA ALA A 67 -7.88 12.70 5.39
C ALA A 67 -7.50 11.31 5.91
N VAL A 68 -8.12 10.25 5.35
CA VAL A 68 -7.81 8.86 5.71
C VAL A 68 -6.35 8.52 5.41
N ILE A 69 -5.82 8.95 4.26
CA ILE A 69 -4.42 8.71 3.91
C ILE A 69 -3.48 9.50 4.83
N ALA A 70 -3.81 10.76 5.12
CA ALA A 70 -3.02 11.59 6.04
C ALA A 70 -2.97 10.96 7.44
N ASP A 71 -4.12 10.54 7.98
CA ASP A 71 -4.22 9.91 9.30
C ASP A 71 -3.42 8.60 9.36
N ALA A 72 -3.47 7.79 8.30
CA ALA A 72 -2.66 6.57 8.20
C ALA A 72 -1.15 6.87 8.20
N LEU A 73 -0.72 7.93 7.51
CA LEU A 73 0.69 8.36 7.46
C LEU A 73 1.18 8.97 8.77
N VAL A 74 0.28 9.61 9.54
CA VAL A 74 0.58 10.08 10.91
C VAL A 74 0.72 8.90 11.85
N ALA A 75 -0.21 7.94 11.78
CA ALA A 75 -0.26 6.80 12.68
C ALA A 75 0.87 5.79 12.42
N ALA A 76 1.27 5.62 11.16
CA ALA A 76 2.15 4.53 10.74
C ALA A 76 3.25 5.02 9.78
N LYS A 77 4.47 4.51 9.97
CA LYS A 77 5.60 4.81 9.08
C LYS A 77 5.50 4.00 7.79
N LEU A 78 4.70 4.47 6.84
CA LEU A 78 4.55 3.84 5.53
C LEU A 78 5.63 4.31 4.53
N ASN A 79 6.13 3.36 3.74
CA ASN A 79 7.11 3.56 2.69
C ASN A 79 6.46 3.74 1.31
N ALA A 80 5.26 3.20 1.07
CA ALA A 80 4.50 3.38 -0.17
C ALA A 80 2.99 3.32 0.09
N LEU A 81 2.23 3.92 -0.82
CA LEU A 81 0.77 3.88 -0.87
C LEU A 81 0.33 2.96 -2.00
N GLN A 82 -0.37 1.88 -1.71
CA GLN A 82 -1.00 1.02 -2.71
C GLN A 82 -2.48 1.40 -2.87
N LEU A 83 -2.83 1.90 -4.05
CA LEU A 83 -4.19 2.31 -4.41
C LEU A 83 -4.88 1.16 -5.16
N HIS A 84 -5.88 0.59 -4.52
CA HIS A 84 -6.55 -0.64 -4.96
C HIS A 84 -8.01 -0.40 -5.39
N GLY A 85 -8.47 0.86 -5.40
CA GLY A 85 -9.80 1.24 -5.85
C GLY A 85 -9.87 1.57 -7.34
N SER A 86 -10.73 2.52 -7.67
CA SER A 86 -10.97 3.04 -9.02
C SER A 86 -10.32 4.41 -9.22
N GLU A 87 -9.28 4.74 -8.45
CA GLU A 87 -8.63 6.05 -8.50
C GLU A 87 -8.08 6.32 -9.90
N SER A 88 -8.44 7.46 -10.50
CA SER A 88 -7.98 7.86 -11.83
C SER A 88 -6.49 8.20 -11.86
N PRO A 89 -5.82 8.22 -13.02
CA PRO A 89 -4.42 8.64 -13.13
C PRO A 89 -4.14 10.01 -12.52
N GLU A 90 -5.05 10.97 -12.67
CA GLU A 90 -4.94 12.31 -12.09
C GLU A 90 -4.98 12.26 -10.57
N ARG A 91 -5.87 11.44 -10.00
CA ARG A 91 -5.96 11.23 -8.55
C ARG A 91 -4.71 10.56 -8.01
N VAL A 92 -4.18 9.56 -8.72
CA VAL A 92 -2.92 8.89 -8.37
C VAL A 92 -1.75 9.90 -8.35
N ALA A 93 -1.63 10.72 -9.39
CA ALA A 93 -0.58 11.74 -9.48
C ALA A 93 -0.73 12.82 -8.38
N GLN A 94 -1.96 13.24 -8.08
CA GLN A 94 -2.27 14.17 -7.00
C GLN A 94 -1.84 13.61 -5.64
N LEU A 95 -2.20 12.36 -5.34
CA LEU A 95 -1.83 11.69 -4.09
C LEU A 95 -0.32 11.55 -3.94
N ARG A 96 0.37 11.16 -5.02
CA ARG A 96 1.83 11.08 -5.08
C ARG A 96 2.47 12.44 -4.76
N ALA A 97 2.02 13.51 -5.41
CA ALA A 97 2.53 14.86 -5.19
C ALA A 97 2.23 15.38 -3.78
N ARG A 98 1.02 15.14 -3.27
CA ARG A 98 0.55 15.61 -1.96
C ARG A 98 1.31 14.95 -0.80
N PHE A 99 1.48 13.63 -0.86
CA PHE A 99 2.03 12.87 0.27
C PHE A 99 3.53 12.57 0.14
N GLY A 100 4.13 12.80 -1.03
CA GLY A 100 5.57 12.58 -1.25
C GLY A 100 5.99 11.12 -1.04
N LYS A 101 5.06 10.18 -1.20
CA LYS A 101 5.30 8.74 -1.08
C LYS A 101 5.20 8.10 -2.46
N PRO A 102 6.02 7.07 -2.74
CA PRO A 102 5.80 6.20 -3.88
C PRO A 102 4.36 5.67 -3.88
N VAL A 103 3.71 5.71 -5.04
CA VAL A 103 2.34 5.23 -5.22
C VAL A 103 2.33 4.03 -6.15
N TRP A 104 1.68 2.95 -5.71
CA TRP A 104 1.49 1.73 -6.47
C TRP A 104 0.02 1.63 -6.86
N LYS A 105 -0.30 1.59 -8.15
CA LYS A 105 -1.68 1.44 -8.60
C LYS A 105 -1.98 -0.02 -8.91
N ALA A 106 -2.88 -0.65 -8.17
CA ALA A 106 -3.40 -1.95 -8.55
C ALA A 106 -4.55 -1.78 -9.56
N LEU A 107 -4.54 -2.59 -10.62
CA LEU A 107 -5.57 -2.64 -11.65
C LEU A 107 -6.09 -4.08 -11.79
N PRO A 108 -7.42 -4.29 -11.79
CA PRO A 108 -7.98 -5.59 -12.13
C PRO A 108 -7.74 -5.88 -13.62
N VAL A 109 -7.29 -7.09 -13.92
CA VAL A 109 -7.01 -7.55 -15.28
C VAL A 109 -7.79 -8.83 -15.54
N ALA A 110 -8.73 -8.78 -16.48
CA ALA A 110 -9.47 -9.93 -16.98
C ALA A 110 -9.21 -10.17 -18.48
N SER A 111 -8.72 -9.16 -19.19
CA SER A 111 -8.52 -9.16 -20.64
C SER A 111 -7.31 -8.31 -21.05
N ALA A 112 -6.87 -8.46 -22.29
CA ALA A 112 -5.75 -7.69 -22.84
C ALA A 112 -6.01 -6.17 -22.87
N SER A 113 -7.27 -5.74 -23.04
CA SER A 113 -7.63 -4.32 -23.01
C SER A 113 -7.46 -3.72 -21.62
N ASP A 114 -7.61 -4.50 -20.54
CA ASP A 114 -7.36 -4.03 -19.18
C ASP A 114 -5.88 -3.68 -18.96
N VAL A 115 -4.97 -4.47 -19.54
CA VAL A 115 -3.53 -4.20 -19.53
C VAL A 115 -3.21 -2.93 -20.31
N ALA A 116 -3.87 -2.70 -21.45
CA ALA A 116 -3.66 -1.48 -22.23
C ALA A 116 -4.04 -0.21 -21.44
N ARG A 117 -5.04 -0.27 -20.56
CA ARG A 117 -5.41 0.87 -19.68
C ARG A 117 -4.31 1.23 -18.67
N ALA A 118 -3.41 0.30 -18.32
CA ALA A 118 -2.30 0.58 -17.41
C ALA A 118 -1.40 1.70 -17.94
N ALA A 119 -1.28 1.85 -19.26
CA ALA A 119 -0.47 2.90 -19.87
C ALA A 119 -0.90 4.32 -19.46
N ALA A 120 -2.17 4.53 -19.12
CA ALA A 120 -2.67 5.83 -18.67
C ALA A 120 -2.10 6.24 -17.29
N TYR A 121 -1.61 5.29 -16.50
CA TYR A 121 -1.01 5.55 -15.18
C TYR A 121 0.51 5.74 -15.24
N ALA A 122 1.12 5.63 -16.42
CA ALA A 122 2.55 5.87 -16.60
C ALA A 122 2.92 7.29 -16.17
N GLY A 123 3.91 7.43 -15.29
CA GLY A 123 4.34 8.71 -14.73
C GLY A 123 3.47 9.23 -13.57
N ALA A 124 2.24 8.72 -13.41
CA ALA A 124 1.40 8.99 -12.24
C ALA A 124 1.74 8.06 -11.07
N ALA A 125 1.89 6.76 -11.35
CA ALA A 125 2.29 5.75 -10.36
C ALA A 125 3.77 5.37 -10.52
N ASP A 126 4.40 4.99 -9.41
CA ASP A 126 5.77 4.47 -9.37
C ASP A 126 5.80 2.94 -9.59
N LEU A 127 4.67 2.26 -9.43
CA LEU A 127 4.45 0.84 -9.76
C LEU A 127 2.99 0.61 -10.20
N ILE A 128 2.78 -0.27 -11.18
CA ILE A 128 1.45 -0.68 -11.67
C ILE A 128 1.38 -2.21 -11.68
#